data_AF-A0A9E2X7Q6-F1
#
_entry.id   AF-A0A9E2X7Q6-F1
#
_cell.length_a   1.000
_cell.length_b   1.000
_cell.length_c   1.000
_cell.angle_alpha   90.00
_cell.angle_beta   90.00
_cell.angle_gamma   90.00
#
_symmetry.space_group_name_H-M   'P 1'
#
loop_
_entity.id
_entity.type
_entity.pdbx_description
1 polymer ?
#
loop_
_entity_poly.entity_id
_entity_poly.type
_entity_poly.pdbx_seq_one_letter_code
_entity_poly.pdbx_strand_id
1 'polypeptide(L)' 'MMEELIRTLRVGNIISGIHVGNMPPEKTRHSTELFAREVMPQLRGIWKTYENDERFWVHPLSKRVAPASIAAETAK' A
#
# COMPACT_ATOMS: atom_id res chain seq x y z
N MET A 1 -19.57 5.83 1.85
CA MET A 1 -19.13 4.50 2.35
C MET A 1 -17.69 4.50 2.83
N MET A 2 -16.66 4.71 1.99
CA MET A 2 -15.26 4.57 2.42
C MET A 2 -14.81 5.66 3.42
N GLU A 3 -15.11 6.93 3.14
CA GLU A 3 -14.85 8.04 4.06
C GLU A 3 -15.54 7.86 5.43
N GLU A 4 -16.79 7.41 5.40
CA GLU A 4 -17.58 7.18 6.61
C GLU A 4 -16.97 6.07 7.48
N LEU A 5 -16.52 4.97 6.88
CA LEU A 5 -15.78 3.91 7.58
C LEU A 5 -14.47 4.43 8.18
N ILE A 6 -13.73 5.25 7.44
CA ILE A 6 -12.49 5.87 7.93
C ILE A 6 -12.76 6.72 9.16
N ARG A 7 -13.82 7.55 9.12
CA ARG A 7 -14.19 8.44 10.23
C ARG A 7 -14.69 7.68 11.45
N THR A 8 -15.52 6.64 11.25
CA THR A 8 -16.13 5.85 12.33
C THR A 8 -15.12 4.95 13.03
N LEU A 9 -14.27 4.25 12.28
CA LEU A 9 -13.25 3.35 12.81
C LEU A 9 -11.93 4.07 13.16
N ARG A 10 -11.83 5.37 12.87
CA ARG A 10 -10.63 6.21 13.04
C ARG A 10 -9.38 5.62 12.37
N VAL A 11 -9.52 5.26 11.10
CA VAL A 11 -8.43 4.68 10.30
C VAL A 11 -7.44 5.76 9.86
N GLY A 12 -6.16 5.62 10.20
CA GLY A 12 -5.09 6.54 9.78
C GLY A 12 -4.38 6.14 8.47
N ASN A 13 -4.14 4.85 8.27
CA ASN A 13 -3.49 4.31 7.08
C ASN A 13 -4.38 3.27 6.40
N ILE A 14 -4.45 3.30 5.07
CA ILE A 14 -5.24 2.39 4.26
C ILE A 14 -4.31 1.61 3.35
N ILE A 15 -4.34 0.29 3.47
CA ILE A 15 -3.68 -0.64 2.54
C ILE A 15 -4.78 -1.24 1.68
N SER A 16 -4.77 -0.94 0.38
CA SER A 16 -5.80 -1.41 -0.54
C SER A 16 -5.25 -2.51 -1.45
N GLY A 17 -5.81 -3.72 -1.31
CA GLY A 17 -5.54 -4.84 -2.22
C GLY A 17 -6.41 -4.74 -3.46
N ILE A 18 -5.91 -4.07 -4.49
CA ILE A 18 -6.63 -3.89 -5.76
C ILE A 18 -6.49 -5.11 -6.69
N HIS A 19 -5.53 -5.98 -6.42
CA HIS A 19 -5.26 -7.19 -7.21
C HIS A 19 -5.79 -8.39 -6.45
N VAL A 20 -6.85 -9.01 -6.98
CA VAL A 20 -7.52 -10.13 -6.31
C VAL A 20 -7.62 -11.32 -7.28
N GLY A 21 -7.19 -12.49 -6.80
CA GLY A 21 -7.26 -13.74 -7.57
C GLY A 21 -6.40 -13.73 -8.83
N ASN A 22 -6.95 -14.22 -9.95
CA ASN A 22 -6.24 -14.33 -11.23
C ASN A 22 -6.57 -13.17 -12.20
N MET A 23 -6.57 -11.94 -11.70
CA MET A 23 -6.84 -10.77 -12.53
C MET A 23 -5.73 -10.55 -13.56
N PRO A 24 -6.06 -10.33 -14.85
CA PRO A 24 -5.08 -9.96 -15.85
C PRO A 24 -4.31 -8.70 -15.46
N PRO A 25 -3.00 -8.59 -15.78
CA PRO A 25 -2.16 -7.47 -15.38
C PRO A 25 -2.69 -6.09 -15.81
N GLU A 26 -3.32 -6.00 -16.97
CA GLU A 26 -3.85 -4.75 -17.52
C GLU A 26 -5.01 -4.20 -16.68
N LYS A 27 -6.00 -5.04 -16.33
CA LYS A 27 -7.07 -4.67 -15.40
C LYS A 27 -6.54 -4.25 -14.04
N THR A 28 -5.60 -5.03 -13.51
CA THR A 28 -4.88 -4.78 -12.26
C THR A 28 -4.25 -3.39 -12.24
N ARG A 29 -3.52 -2.99 -13.30
CA ARG A 29 -2.92 -1.66 -13.42
C ARG A 29 -3.97 -0.56 -13.55
N HIS A 30 -4.96 -0.77 -14.41
CA HIS A 30 -6.02 0.20 -14.65
C HIS A 30 -6.81 0.51 -13.37
N SER A 31 -7.19 -0.50 -12.59
CA SER A 31 -7.88 -0.29 -11.32
C SER A 31 -7.02 0.42 -10.28
N THR A 32 -5.71 0.12 -10.21
CA THR A 32 -4.79 0.81 -9.31
C THR A 32 -4.63 2.28 -9.71
N GLU A 33 -4.51 2.58 -11.00
CA GLU A 33 -4.44 3.95 -11.52
C GLU A 33 -5.71 4.72 -11.22
N LEU A 34 -6.88 4.12 -11.47
CA LEU A 34 -8.17 4.73 -11.20
C LEU A 34 -8.35 5.05 -9.71
N PHE A 35 -7.95 4.13 -8.82
CA PHE A 35 -7.96 4.36 -7.38
C PHE A 35 -7.06 5.53 -6.98
N ALA A 36 -5.84 5.58 -7.54
CA ALA A 36 -4.88 6.64 -7.24
C ALA A 36 -5.36 8.02 -7.71
N ARG A 37 -5.99 8.08 -8.88
CA ARG A 37 -6.43 9.35 -9.49
C ARG A 37 -7.74 9.86 -8.90
N GLU A 38 -8.72 8.98 -8.72
CA GLU A 38 -10.10 9.40 -8.42
C GLU A 38 -10.43 9.30 -6.94
N VAL A 39 -9.91 8.28 -6.23
CA VAL A 39 -10.31 7.99 -4.84
C VAL A 39 -9.35 8.62 -3.84
N MET A 40 -8.04 8.42 -4.00
CA MET A 40 -7.04 8.92 -3.05
C MET A 40 -7.18 10.43 -2.75
N PRO A 41 -7.41 11.33 -3.72
CA PRO A 41 -7.53 12.76 -3.43
C PRO A 41 -8.71 13.11 -2.50
N GLN A 42 -9.80 12.35 -2.59
CA GLN A 42 -10.99 12.58 -1.76
C GLN A 42 -10.78 12.14 -0.30
N LEU A 43 -9.89 11.17 -0.08
CA LEU A 43 -9.58 10.65 1.26
C LEU A 43 -8.44 11.42 1.94
N ARG A 44 -7.62 12.14 1.18
CA ARG A 44 -6.56 13.01 1.71
C ARG A 44 -7.19 14.16 2.51
N GLY A 45 -6.60 14.48 3.66
CA GLY A 45 -7.05 15.59 4.50
C GLY A 45 -8.22 15.28 5.44
N ILE A 46 -8.70 14.04 5.52
CA ILE A 46 -9.69 13.63 6.56
C ILE A 46 -9.13 13.90 7.97
N TRP A 47 -7.83 13.66 8.17
CA TRP A 47 -7.13 13.81 9.45
C TRP A 47 -6.02 14.85 9.36
N LYS A 48 -6.37 16.14 9.18
CA LYS A 48 -5.40 17.25 8.99
C LYS A 48 -4.27 17.30 10.04
N THR A 49 -4.59 17.03 11.30
CA THR A 49 -3.61 17.03 12.41
C THR A 49 -2.54 15.94 12.27
N TYR A 50 -2.82 14.89 11.50
CA TYR A 50 -1.98 13.70 11.36
C TYR A 50 -1.39 13.56 9.95
N GLU A 51 -1.43 14.61 9.12
CA GLU A 51 -0.98 14.55 7.71
C GLU A 51 0.46 14.07 7.54
N ASN A 52 1.33 14.37 8.51
CA ASN A 52 2.74 13.98 8.52
C ASN A 52 3.06 12.94 9.60
N ASP A 53 2.03 12.23 10.10
CA ASP A 53 2.23 11.18 11.11
C ASP A 53 2.67 9.87 10.44
N GLU A 54 3.97 9.59 10.51
CA GLU A 54 4.59 8.39 9.97
C GLU A 54 4.71 7.25 10.99
N ARG A 55 4.08 7.36 12.18
CA ARG A 55 4.25 6.41 13.28
C ARG A 55 3.98 4.96 12.91
N PHE A 56 3.02 4.73 12.02
CA PHE A 56 2.60 3.40 11.57
C PHE A 56 3.00 3.12 10.12
N TRP A 57 3.79 4.00 9.50
CA TRP A 57 4.32 3.75 8.17
C TRP A 57 5.54 2.84 8.23
N VAL A 58 5.72 2.03 7.20
CA VAL A 58 6.86 1.11 7.12
C VAL A 58 8.12 1.87 6.74
N HIS A 59 9.13 1.78 7.60
CA HIS A 59 10.44 2.37 7.35
C HIS A 59 11.44 1.29 6.95
N PRO A 60 12.41 1.61 6.06
CA PRO A 60 13.51 0.71 5.80
C PRO A 60 14.22 0.27 7.07
N LEU A 61 14.56 -1.01 7.17
CA LEU A 61 15.51 -1.48 8.17
C LEU A 61 16.85 -0.78 7.98
N SER A 62 17.48 -0.38 9.09
CA SER A 62 18.81 0.26 9.09
C SER A 62 19.87 -0.58 8.36
N LYS A 63 19.74 -1.91 8.44
CA LYS A 63 20.56 -2.87 7.70
C LYS A 63 19.66 -3.76 6.86
N ARG A 64 19.62 -3.53 5.54
CA ARG A 64 18.93 -4.40 4.60
C ARG A 64 19.78 -5.62 4.28
N VAL A 65 19.15 -6.78 4.19
CA VAL A 65 19.81 -8.02 3.75
C VAL A 65 19.93 -7.96 2.22
N ALA A 66 21.12 -8.24 1.69
CA ALA A 66 21.29 -8.41 0.25
C ALA A 66 20.68 -9.77 -0.18
N PRO A 67 20.02 -9.84 -1.35
CA PRO A 67 19.52 -11.11 -1.85
C PRO A 67 20.65 -12.13 -1.97
N ALA A 68 20.42 -13.35 -1.50
CA ALA A 68 21.38 -14.44 -1.66
C ALA A 68 21.49 -14.83 -3.15
N SER A 69 22.71 -15.15 -3.60
CA SER A 69 22.93 -15.70 -4.95
C SER A 69 22.35 -17.12 -5.02
N ILE A 70 21.47 -17.36 -6.00
CA ILE A 70 20.87 -18.68 -6.27
C ILE A 70 21.94 -19.69 -6.74
N ALA A 71 23.11 -19.22 -7.21
CA ALA A 71 24.14 -20.07 -7.80
C ALA A 71 24.93 -20.96 -6.80
N ALA A 72 24.68 -20.84 -5.48
CA ALA A 72 25.46 -21.55 -4.47
C ALA A 72 24.90 -22.93 -4.07
N GLU A 73 23.71 -23.32 -4.53
CA GLU A 73 23.00 -24.50 -4.00
C GLU A 73 22.89 -25.69 -5.00
N THR A 74 23.70 -25.73 -6.06
CA THR A 74 23.75 -26.88 -6.99
C THR A 74 25.04 -27.71 -6.91
N ALA A 75 25.83 -27.54 -5.86
CA ALA A 75 27.01 -28.38 -5.61
C ALA A 75 26.91 -29.12 -4.27
N LYS A 76 26.09 -30.18 -4.23
CA LYS A 76 26.31 -31.31 -3.32
C LYS A 76 25.73 -32.60 -3.88
#